data_AF-V5SJY7-F1
#
_entry.id   AF-V5SJY7-F1
#
_cell.length_a   1.000
_cell.length_b   1.000
_cell.length_c   1.000
_cell.angle_alpha   90.00
_cell.angle_beta   90.00
_cell.angle_gamma   90.00
#
_symmetry.space_group_name_H-M   'P 1'
#
loop_
_entity.id
_entity.type
_entity.pdbx_description
1 polymer ?
#
loop_
_entity_poly.entity_id
_entity_poly.type
_entity_poly.pdbx_seq_one_letter_code
_entity_poly.pdbx_strand_id
1 'polypeptide(L)'
;MRSLRWVILTVVLAVLAVVSVAPSDAHWLSRIVREAGDAGGSAGLKAGRYGLGALDEAVAHVAKLPRLARGTALAAHVTPEGHWRFATREGEVFTAATPAEMARVRTTLAPNAAADDPLALYLSADSVFARRELLRDLPSADLHLVVGKDAYPLRRPSAGGDLIAEVRPNVTVDLGTRALFEEAAFRLGRPLNKTSIRVLALEPGGPQRLTTAPRRDLKSGAALVDQIDPALLPGALSGLKGQTAVLSGRIEGNRISFRPSRGPEQSLDIQDLVRAAEASDVNLVLVHASAAHQPGGRNWLWQRIAVTGLDEAMTRATFADFLAALGGGGELAVQASPGSLGRVVLSAVPAPGMTTPITNTLGPWIGDITGHVAVRAATVYARDATHERELDARIVAGIPAWIQYLYLGALACGVIGLAVTRSWWARLWPPEDRAEYAGRIGYWAARTARFLAFLLVFLPLAGVPALLWTGLLSIWALITAPIRGWNWLRGRSA
;
A
#
# COMPACT_ATOMS: atom_id res chain seq x y z
N MET A 1 -10.69 35.68 28.61
CA MET A 1 -9.84 35.10 27.52
C MET A 1 -9.62 33.58 27.63
N ARG A 2 -9.51 32.97 28.83
CA ARG A 2 -9.38 31.51 28.98
C ARG A 2 -10.64 30.72 28.58
N SER A 3 -11.84 31.22 28.91
CA SER A 3 -13.13 30.58 28.56
C SER A 3 -13.40 30.53 27.05
N LEU A 4 -13.02 31.57 26.30
CA LEU A 4 -13.20 31.63 24.85
C LEU A 4 -12.35 30.58 24.09
N ARG A 5 -11.17 30.22 24.62
CA ARG A 5 -10.32 29.16 24.06
C ARG A 5 -10.97 27.78 24.21
N TRP A 6 -11.60 27.52 25.35
CA TRP A 6 -12.30 26.25 25.60
C TRP A 6 -13.56 26.11 24.75
N VAL A 7 -14.33 27.19 24.57
CA VAL A 7 -15.53 27.21 23.71
C VAL A 7 -15.17 27.01 22.23
N ILE A 8 -14.07 27.63 21.76
CA ILE A 8 -13.59 27.41 20.39
C ILE A 8 -13.10 25.97 20.21
N LEU A 9 -12.40 25.39 21.19
CA LEU A 9 -11.96 24.00 21.14
C LEU A 9 -13.15 23.04 21.11
N THR A 10 -14.20 23.28 21.90
CA THR A 10 -15.41 22.45 21.91
C THR A 10 -16.24 22.60 20.64
N VAL A 11 -16.33 23.80 20.07
CA VAL A 11 -17.03 24.02 18.79
C VAL A 11 -16.25 23.40 17.63
N VAL A 12 -14.91 23.45 17.62
CA VAL A 12 -14.09 22.75 16.62
C VAL A 12 -14.24 21.23 16.75
N LEU A 13 -14.24 20.68 17.97
CA LEU A 13 -14.50 19.26 18.22
C LEU A 13 -15.93 18.85 17.83
N ALA A 14 -16.93 19.70 18.08
CA ALA A 14 -18.33 19.43 17.74
C ALA A 14 -18.58 19.52 16.22
N VAL A 15 -17.97 20.48 15.52
CA VAL A 15 -18.06 20.57 14.05
C VAL A 15 -17.34 19.40 13.39
N LEU A 16 -16.21 18.94 13.92
CA LEU A 16 -15.54 17.71 13.48
C LEU A 16 -16.39 16.45 13.74
N ALA A 17 -17.22 16.44 14.78
CA ALA A 17 -18.12 15.33 15.11
C ALA A 17 -19.48 15.36 14.36
N VAL A 18 -19.87 16.49 13.75
CA VAL A 18 -21.13 16.63 13.00
C VAL A 18 -20.91 16.48 11.50
N VAL A 19 -19.71 16.75 10.98
CA VAL A 19 -19.34 16.45 9.58
C VAL A 19 -19.10 14.95 9.36
N SER A 20 -18.99 14.16 10.43
CA SER A 20 -18.98 12.69 10.38
C SER A 20 -20.39 12.10 10.19
N VAL A 21 -20.97 12.29 9.00
CA VAL A 21 -22.08 11.46 8.51
C VAL A 21 -21.54 10.45 7.49
N ALA A 22 -20.93 9.41 8.02
CA ALA A 22 -21.07 8.01 7.59
C ALA A 22 -20.58 7.13 8.76
N PRO A 23 -21.39 6.17 9.26
CA PRO A 23 -20.95 5.24 10.30
C PRO A 23 -20.11 4.12 9.65
N SER A 24 -18.89 4.45 9.20
CA SER A 24 -17.84 3.46 8.91
C SER A 24 -16.53 4.19 8.67
N ASP A 25 -15.74 4.29 9.75
CA ASP A 25 -14.27 4.37 9.80
C ASP A 25 -13.83 5.35 10.90
N ALA A 26 -13.81 4.86 12.13
CA ALA A 26 -13.16 5.49 13.29
C ALA A 26 -11.61 5.61 13.13
N HIS A 27 -11.09 5.56 11.90
CA HIS A 27 -9.68 5.46 11.56
C HIS A 27 -9.13 6.69 10.84
N TRP A 28 -9.92 7.73 10.56
CA TRP A 28 -9.45 8.88 9.79
C TRP A 28 -8.32 9.65 10.50
N LEU A 29 -8.40 9.85 11.82
CA LEU A 29 -7.31 10.46 12.60
C LEU A 29 -6.04 9.61 12.60
N SER A 30 -6.17 8.27 12.74
CA SER A 30 -5.03 7.36 12.62
C SER A 30 -4.44 7.33 11.21
N ARG A 31 -5.28 7.52 10.17
CA ARG A 31 -4.82 7.63 8.77
C ARG A 31 -4.07 8.94 8.54
N ILE A 32 -4.55 10.07 9.07
CA ILE A 32 -3.83 11.34 9.00
C ILE A 32 -2.50 11.27 9.76
N VAL A 33 -2.44 10.66 10.94
CA VAL A 33 -1.19 10.50 11.70
C VAL A 33 -0.23 9.54 10.98
N ARG A 34 -0.73 8.45 10.40
CA ARG A 34 0.07 7.50 9.62
C ARG A 34 0.61 8.15 8.34
N GLU A 35 -0.24 8.85 7.58
CA GLU A 35 0.18 9.55 6.38
C GLU A 35 1.09 10.73 6.71
N ALA A 36 0.87 11.46 7.81
CA ALA A 36 1.83 12.47 8.26
C ALA A 36 3.18 11.85 8.69
N GLY A 37 3.19 10.61 9.18
CA GLY A 37 4.40 9.84 9.47
C GLY A 37 5.09 9.28 8.21
N ASP A 38 4.33 8.95 7.17
CA ASP A 38 4.80 8.40 5.90
C ASP A 38 5.17 9.49 4.87
N ALA A 39 4.37 10.56 4.73
CA ALA A 39 4.61 11.77 3.92
C ALA A 39 5.56 12.77 4.61
N GLY A 40 5.57 12.82 5.95
CA GLY A 40 6.69 13.37 6.73
C GLY A 40 7.90 12.43 6.75
N GLY A 41 8.01 11.61 5.70
CA GLY A 41 8.89 10.47 5.55
C GLY A 41 10.26 10.75 6.10
N SER A 42 10.49 10.17 7.27
CA SER A 42 11.79 9.86 7.84
C SER A 42 12.73 9.09 6.90
N ALA A 43 12.31 8.77 5.66
CA ALA A 43 13.20 8.40 4.57
C ALA A 43 14.09 9.58 4.14
N GLY A 44 13.56 10.79 3.93
CA GLY A 44 14.39 11.95 3.54
C GLY A 44 15.26 12.51 4.67
N LEU A 45 14.77 12.44 5.91
CA LEU A 45 15.51 12.92 7.09
C LEU A 45 16.46 11.86 7.70
N LYS A 46 16.33 10.57 7.35
CA LYS A 46 17.30 9.52 7.77
C LYS A 46 18.21 9.01 6.65
N ALA A 47 17.86 9.19 5.37
CA ALA A 47 18.74 8.87 4.22
C ALA A 47 19.97 9.80 4.09
N GLY A 48 20.25 10.60 5.12
CA GLY A 48 21.50 11.34 5.26
C GLY A 48 22.08 11.24 6.67
N ARG A 49 21.58 10.34 7.54
CA ARG A 49 22.03 10.27 8.93
C ARG A 49 23.48 9.78 9.05
N TYR A 50 23.93 8.94 8.10
CA TYR A 50 25.30 8.46 8.01
C TYR A 50 26.04 8.96 6.75
N GLY A 51 25.34 9.63 5.83
CA GLY A 51 25.92 10.12 4.57
C GLY A 51 26.38 9.00 3.63
N LEU A 52 25.76 7.82 3.71
CA LEU A 52 26.19 6.61 2.99
C LEU A 52 25.41 6.36 1.70
N GLY A 53 24.47 7.24 1.34
CA GLY A 53 23.73 7.18 0.07
C GLY A 53 22.83 5.95 0.02
N ALA A 54 22.91 5.15 -1.04
CA ALA A 54 22.08 3.95 -1.24
C ALA A 54 22.27 2.87 -0.14
N LEU A 55 23.35 2.94 0.65
CA LEU A 55 23.59 2.04 1.79
C LEU A 55 22.79 2.43 3.05
N ASP A 56 22.32 3.69 3.15
CA ASP A 56 21.63 4.19 4.36
C ASP A 56 20.34 3.42 4.66
N GLU A 57 19.63 2.96 3.63
CA GLU A 57 18.39 2.19 3.78
C GLU A 57 18.65 0.81 4.41
N ALA A 58 19.67 0.10 3.91
CA ALA A 58 20.08 -1.19 4.47
C ALA A 58 20.62 -1.05 5.90
N VAL A 59 21.42 -0.03 6.18
CA VAL A 59 21.93 0.26 7.55
C VAL A 59 20.77 0.58 8.50
N ALA A 60 19.82 1.41 8.06
CA ALA A 60 18.65 1.75 8.87
C ALA A 60 17.76 0.53 9.16
N HIS A 61 17.73 -0.47 8.27
CA HIS A 61 17.04 -1.73 8.51
C HIS A 61 17.81 -2.59 9.52
N VAL A 62 19.11 -2.83 9.30
CA VAL A 62 19.96 -3.61 10.22
C VAL A 62 19.96 -3.03 11.64
N ALA A 63 19.92 -1.70 11.77
CA ALA A 63 19.87 -1.04 13.07
C ALA A 63 18.57 -1.30 13.86
N LYS A 64 17.49 -1.69 13.20
CA LYS A 64 16.20 -2.03 13.83
C LYS A 64 16.09 -3.50 14.23
N LEU A 65 16.95 -4.38 13.69
CA LEU A 65 16.88 -5.80 13.98
C LEU A 65 17.15 -6.08 15.48
N PRO A 66 16.51 -7.09 16.07
CA PRO A 66 16.89 -7.56 17.40
C PRO A 66 18.36 -8.00 17.37
N ARG A 67 19.09 -7.77 18.46
CA ARG A 67 20.45 -8.31 18.58
C ARG A 67 20.34 -9.83 18.56
N LEU A 68 20.88 -10.45 17.53
CA LEU A 68 20.89 -11.89 17.39
C LEU A 68 21.78 -12.49 18.50
N ALA A 69 21.27 -13.53 19.17
CA ALA A 69 22.05 -14.25 20.19
C ALA A 69 23.20 -15.06 19.56
N ARG A 70 23.09 -15.39 18.27
CA ARG A 70 24.12 -16.00 17.41
C ARG A 70 23.97 -15.45 16.00
N GLY A 71 25.08 -15.13 15.35
CA GLY A 71 25.10 -14.59 13.98
C GLY A 71 25.36 -13.09 13.89
N THR A 72 25.83 -12.65 12.73
CA THR A 72 26.15 -11.25 12.43
C THR A 72 25.26 -10.75 11.29
N ALA A 73 24.62 -9.59 11.45
CA ALA A 73 23.88 -8.92 10.39
C ALA A 73 24.65 -7.68 9.93
N LEU A 74 24.97 -7.62 8.64
CA LEU A 74 25.66 -6.47 8.03
C LEU A 74 24.84 -5.91 6.87
N ALA A 75 24.87 -4.60 6.72
CA ALA A 75 24.39 -3.95 5.51
C ALA A 75 25.49 -3.99 4.44
N ALA A 76 25.12 -4.17 3.17
CA ALA A 76 26.05 -4.29 2.06
C ALA A 76 25.57 -3.53 0.82
N HIS A 77 26.48 -2.83 0.17
CA HIS A 77 26.23 -2.06 -1.06
C HIS A 77 27.45 -2.10 -1.98
N VAL A 78 27.21 -2.07 -3.28
CA VAL A 78 28.23 -2.00 -4.32
C VAL A 78 28.39 -0.54 -4.73
N THR A 79 29.60 0.02 -4.55
CA THR A 79 29.89 1.38 -4.97
C THR A 79 29.87 1.51 -6.50
N PRO A 80 29.75 2.72 -7.05
CA PRO A 80 29.85 2.94 -8.50
C PRO A 80 31.14 2.41 -9.12
N GLU A 81 32.23 2.34 -8.35
CA GLU A 81 33.54 1.80 -8.78
C GLU A 81 33.57 0.25 -8.79
N GLY A 82 32.53 -0.42 -8.29
CA GLY A 82 32.47 -1.89 -8.21
C GLY A 82 33.05 -2.48 -6.93
N HIS A 83 33.32 -1.67 -5.91
CA HIS A 83 33.78 -2.15 -4.60
C HIS A 83 32.60 -2.46 -3.68
N TRP A 84 32.76 -3.43 -2.80
CA TRP A 84 31.75 -3.76 -1.80
C TRP A 84 31.96 -2.95 -0.53
N ARG A 85 30.95 -2.20 -0.13
CA ARG A 85 30.91 -1.45 1.12
C ARG A 85 29.97 -2.13 2.10
N PHE A 86 30.48 -2.49 3.26
CA PHE A 86 29.77 -3.11 4.35
C PHE A 86 29.60 -2.13 5.50
N ALA A 87 28.49 -2.23 6.22
CA ALA A 87 28.25 -1.43 7.41
C ALA A 87 27.58 -2.23 8.53
N THR A 88 28.00 -1.98 9.77
CA THR A 88 27.40 -2.57 10.97
C THR A 88 26.16 -1.79 11.40
N ARG A 89 25.47 -2.33 12.41
CA ARG A 89 24.38 -1.65 13.11
C ARG A 89 24.81 -0.31 13.72
N GLU A 90 26.04 -0.23 14.20
CA GLU A 90 26.64 0.93 14.84
C GLU A 90 27.10 1.99 13.82
N GLY A 91 27.09 1.65 12.52
CA GLY A 91 27.52 2.52 11.43
C GLY A 91 29.02 2.46 11.14
N GLU A 92 29.73 1.45 11.66
CA GLU A 92 31.11 1.19 11.26
C GLU A 92 31.12 0.65 9.83
N VAL A 93 32.03 1.18 9.00
CA VAL A 93 32.05 0.89 7.57
C VAL A 93 33.36 0.22 7.19
N PHE A 94 33.28 -0.80 6.33
CA PHE A 94 34.45 -1.43 5.70
C PHE A 94 34.23 -1.56 4.21
N THR A 95 35.22 -1.18 3.41
CA THR A 95 35.18 -1.32 1.94
C THR A 95 36.14 -2.42 1.51
N ALA A 96 35.65 -3.37 0.72
CA ALA A 96 36.40 -4.47 0.14
C ALA A 96 36.38 -4.35 -1.39
N ALA A 97 37.56 -4.21 -1.99
CA ALA A 97 37.76 -4.21 -3.44
C ALA A 97 38.25 -5.58 -3.95
N THR A 98 38.88 -6.37 -3.09
CA THR A 98 39.52 -7.65 -3.46
C THR A 98 38.94 -8.83 -2.69
N PRO A 99 39.05 -10.08 -3.19
CA PRO A 99 38.63 -11.28 -2.46
C PRO A 99 39.32 -11.44 -1.10
N ALA A 100 40.58 -11.00 -0.98
CA ALA A 100 41.33 -11.01 0.28
C ALA A 100 40.79 -9.99 1.30
N GLU A 101 40.29 -8.85 0.85
CA GLU A 101 39.56 -7.90 1.72
C GLU A 101 38.17 -8.41 2.06
N MET A 102 37.49 -9.08 1.12
CA MET A 102 36.19 -9.70 1.35
C MET A 102 36.24 -10.72 2.48
N ALA A 103 37.29 -11.55 2.53
CA ALA A 103 37.51 -12.50 3.60
C ALA A 103 37.71 -11.82 4.99
N ARG A 104 38.17 -10.57 5.02
CA ARG A 104 38.42 -9.80 6.25
C ARG A 104 37.20 -9.05 6.77
N VAL A 105 36.16 -8.86 5.95
CA VAL A 105 34.93 -8.12 6.32
C VAL A 105 34.39 -8.60 7.67
N ARG A 106 34.29 -9.92 7.85
CA ARG A 106 33.76 -10.52 9.07
C ARG A 106 34.66 -10.27 10.28
N THR A 107 35.96 -10.49 10.15
CA THR A 107 36.92 -10.28 11.25
C THR A 107 37.04 -8.81 11.65
N THR A 108 36.83 -7.89 10.71
CA THR A 108 36.95 -6.45 10.97
C THR A 108 35.66 -5.86 11.55
N LEU A 109 34.50 -6.22 11.01
CA LEU A 109 33.21 -5.64 11.44
C LEU A 109 32.51 -6.45 12.54
N ALA A 110 32.94 -7.67 12.81
CA ALA A 110 32.40 -8.53 13.86
C ALA A 110 33.52 -9.34 14.57
N PRO A 111 34.47 -8.68 15.25
CA PRO A 111 35.61 -9.35 15.87
C PRO A 111 35.23 -10.32 16.99
N ASN A 112 34.03 -10.16 17.57
CA ASN A 112 33.53 -11.00 18.66
C ASN A 112 32.69 -12.19 18.19
N ALA A 113 32.41 -12.32 16.89
CA ALA A 113 31.65 -13.44 16.34
C ALA A 113 32.57 -14.66 16.17
N ALA A 114 32.07 -15.86 16.50
CA ALA A 114 32.79 -17.10 16.24
C ALA A 114 32.97 -17.30 14.72
N ALA A 115 33.96 -18.06 14.28
CA ALA A 115 34.24 -18.28 12.85
C ALA A 115 33.09 -18.96 12.10
N ASP A 116 32.27 -19.76 12.79
CA ASP A 116 31.15 -20.53 12.21
C ASP A 116 29.77 -19.88 12.42
N ASP A 117 29.70 -18.70 13.06
CA ASP A 117 28.41 -18.00 13.22
C ASP A 117 27.77 -17.67 11.85
N PRO A 118 26.42 -17.73 11.74
CA PRO A 118 25.75 -17.39 10.49
C PRO A 118 25.92 -15.89 10.16
N LEU A 119 26.27 -15.58 8.93
CA LEU A 119 26.38 -14.22 8.41
C LEU A 119 25.16 -13.90 7.56
N ALA A 120 24.43 -12.85 7.91
CA ALA A 120 23.33 -12.33 7.12
C ALA A 120 23.72 -10.99 6.48
N LEU A 121 23.60 -10.89 5.15
CA LEU A 121 23.91 -9.69 4.39
C LEU A 121 22.63 -9.02 3.89
N TYR A 122 22.41 -7.78 4.29
CA TYR A 122 21.28 -6.94 3.90
C TYR A 122 21.73 -6.01 2.79
N LEU A 123 21.38 -6.37 1.56
CA LEU A 123 21.80 -5.73 0.33
C LEU A 123 20.87 -4.56 -0.01
N SER A 124 21.46 -3.44 -0.42
CA SER A 124 20.71 -2.34 -1.03
C SER A 124 20.07 -2.76 -2.36
N ALA A 125 18.92 -2.17 -2.71
CA ALA A 125 18.22 -2.43 -3.96
C ALA A 125 19.12 -2.22 -5.20
N ASP A 126 19.90 -1.14 -5.21
CA ASP A 126 20.75 -0.80 -6.37
C ASP A 126 21.82 -1.87 -6.64
N SER A 127 22.36 -2.50 -5.59
CA SER A 127 23.30 -3.62 -5.75
C SER A 127 22.67 -4.85 -6.39
N VAL A 128 21.43 -5.15 -6.03
CA VAL A 128 20.74 -6.34 -6.52
C VAL A 128 20.23 -6.15 -7.95
N PHE A 129 19.67 -4.98 -8.28
CA PHE A 129 19.05 -4.72 -9.58
C PHE A 129 20.01 -4.15 -10.63
N ALA A 130 21.04 -3.38 -10.26
CA ALA A 130 21.95 -2.73 -11.21
C ALA A 130 23.30 -3.44 -11.37
N ARG A 131 23.70 -4.27 -10.38
CA ARG A 131 25.04 -4.89 -10.29
C ARG A 131 24.97 -6.37 -9.92
N ARG A 132 23.99 -7.09 -10.47
CA ARG A 132 23.66 -8.47 -10.10
C ARG A 132 24.84 -9.44 -10.28
N GLU A 133 25.68 -9.18 -11.27
CA GLU A 133 26.88 -9.95 -11.60
C GLU A 133 27.90 -9.99 -10.46
N LEU A 134 27.96 -8.94 -9.63
CA LEU A 134 28.91 -8.84 -8.51
C LEU A 134 28.42 -9.58 -7.26
N LEU A 135 27.16 -10.04 -7.23
CA LEU A 135 26.62 -10.84 -6.12
C LEU A 135 27.29 -12.21 -5.98
N ARG A 136 27.96 -12.70 -7.04
CA ARG A 136 28.74 -13.95 -6.99
C ARG A 136 30.03 -13.82 -6.18
N ASP A 137 30.52 -12.59 -5.97
CA ASP A 137 31.77 -12.31 -5.28
C ASP A 137 31.56 -12.21 -3.76
N LEU A 138 30.31 -12.24 -3.30
CA LEU A 138 29.96 -12.23 -1.88
C LEU A 138 30.34 -13.55 -1.20
N PRO A 139 30.74 -13.51 0.08
CA PRO A 139 30.98 -14.71 0.86
C PRO A 139 29.68 -15.52 1.04
N SER A 140 29.82 -16.80 1.39
CA SER A 140 28.68 -17.65 1.75
C SER A 140 27.94 -17.03 2.95
N ALA A 141 26.75 -16.50 2.71
CA ALA A 141 25.94 -15.76 3.66
C ALA A 141 24.46 -15.82 3.28
N ASP A 142 23.58 -15.59 4.27
CA ASP A 142 22.16 -15.44 4.05
C ASP A 142 21.87 -14.05 3.47
N LEU A 143 21.59 -14.00 2.17
CA LEU A 143 21.36 -12.76 1.45
C LEU A 143 19.92 -12.27 1.64
N HIS A 144 19.76 -10.98 1.90
CA HIS A 144 18.47 -10.32 2.03
C HIS A 144 18.48 -9.05 1.18
N LEU A 145 17.43 -8.82 0.40
CA LEU A 145 17.19 -7.59 -0.35
C LEU A 145 16.40 -6.61 0.52
N VAL A 146 16.94 -5.42 0.76
CA VAL A 146 16.24 -4.35 1.47
C VAL A 146 15.60 -3.41 0.47
N VAL A 147 14.28 -3.21 0.60
CA VAL A 147 13.49 -2.28 -0.20
C VAL A 147 12.50 -1.58 0.72
N GLY A 148 12.61 -0.26 0.84
CA GLY A 148 11.78 0.53 1.74
C GLY A 148 12.08 0.21 3.21
N LYS A 149 11.04 -0.23 3.92
CA LYS A 149 11.15 -0.59 5.35
C LYS A 149 11.36 -2.09 5.55
N ASP A 150 11.23 -2.88 4.49
CA ASP A 150 11.15 -4.34 4.53
C ASP A 150 12.42 -4.99 3.97
N ALA A 151 12.67 -6.23 4.37
CA ALA A 151 13.75 -7.05 3.87
C ALA A 151 13.21 -8.41 3.40
N TYR A 152 13.70 -8.86 2.24
CA TYR A 152 13.23 -10.06 1.56
C TYR A 152 14.40 -11.04 1.40
N PRO A 153 14.34 -12.25 1.97
CA PRO A 153 15.36 -13.27 1.76
C PRO A 153 15.56 -13.55 0.27
N LEU A 154 16.81 -13.63 -0.17
CA LEU A 154 17.17 -13.98 -1.53
C LEU A 154 17.59 -15.43 -1.59
N ARG A 155 17.04 -16.17 -2.56
CA ARG A 155 17.34 -17.58 -2.77
C ARG A 155 17.73 -17.82 -4.22
N ARG A 156 18.58 -18.81 -4.44
CA ARG A 156 18.78 -19.35 -5.78
C ARG A 156 17.76 -20.47 -6.00
N PRO A 157 17.02 -20.48 -7.12
CA PRO A 157 16.10 -21.56 -7.42
C PRO A 157 16.85 -22.89 -7.46
N SER A 158 16.27 -23.95 -6.92
CA SER A 158 16.88 -25.30 -6.90
C SER A 158 17.15 -25.86 -8.30
N ALA A 159 16.41 -25.38 -9.31
CA ALA A 159 16.57 -25.75 -10.71
C ALA A 159 17.78 -25.10 -11.40
N GLY A 160 18.55 -24.27 -10.69
CA GLY A 160 19.57 -23.42 -11.29
C GLY A 160 18.92 -22.24 -12.00
N GLY A 161 19.36 -21.02 -11.68
CA GLY A 161 18.77 -19.84 -12.26
C GLY A 161 19.11 -18.57 -11.50
N ASP A 162 18.46 -17.51 -11.96
CA ASP A 162 18.51 -16.17 -11.45
C ASP A 162 18.01 -16.09 -10.00
N LEU A 163 18.64 -15.24 -9.16
CA LEU A 163 18.21 -15.00 -7.78
C LEU A 163 16.74 -14.57 -7.72
N ILE A 164 15.98 -15.16 -6.81
CA ILE A 164 14.58 -14.82 -6.53
C ILE A 164 14.45 -14.30 -5.10
N ALA A 165 13.47 -13.43 -4.86
CA ALA A 165 13.17 -12.92 -3.53
C ALA A 165 11.97 -13.67 -2.94
N GLU A 166 12.10 -14.15 -1.71
CA GLU A 166 11.02 -14.78 -0.95
C GLU A 166 10.23 -13.69 -0.21
N VAL A 167 8.97 -13.50 -0.56
CA VAL A 167 8.10 -12.49 0.09
C VAL A 167 7.35 -13.12 1.27
N ARG A 168 6.97 -14.38 1.13
CA ARG A 168 6.38 -15.22 2.17
C ARG A 168 6.84 -16.66 1.97
N PRO A 169 6.71 -17.53 3.00
CA PRO A 169 6.94 -18.96 2.82
C PRO A 169 6.18 -19.47 1.59
N ASN A 170 6.91 -20.07 0.66
CA ASN A 170 6.40 -20.63 -0.61
C ASN A 170 5.83 -19.59 -1.61
N VAL A 171 6.11 -18.29 -1.45
CA VAL A 171 5.76 -17.26 -2.43
C VAL A 171 7.01 -16.47 -2.78
N THR A 172 7.51 -16.70 -3.98
CA THR A 172 8.72 -16.08 -4.51
C THR A 172 8.39 -15.09 -5.61
N VAL A 173 9.21 -14.05 -5.75
CA VAL A 173 9.07 -13.00 -6.75
C VAL A 173 10.36 -12.92 -7.55
N ASP A 174 10.22 -12.82 -8.87
CA ASP A 174 11.34 -12.64 -9.77
C ASP A 174 11.97 -11.23 -9.64
N LEU A 175 13.29 -11.16 -9.73
CA LEU A 175 14.09 -9.94 -9.62
C LEU A 175 14.35 -9.33 -11.01
N GLY A 176 13.28 -9.01 -11.73
CA GLY A 176 13.35 -8.35 -13.04
C GLY A 176 13.85 -6.90 -12.92
N THR A 177 12.93 -5.95 -12.87
CA THR A 177 13.27 -4.53 -12.63
C THR A 177 12.88 -4.12 -11.21
N ARG A 178 13.61 -3.15 -10.65
CA ARG A 178 13.33 -2.59 -9.32
C ARG A 178 11.86 -2.14 -9.20
N ALA A 179 11.34 -1.44 -10.20
CA ALA A 179 9.97 -0.94 -10.18
C ALA A 179 8.91 -2.07 -10.17
N LEU A 180 9.11 -3.14 -10.97
CA LEU A 180 8.19 -4.27 -11.00
C LEU A 180 8.27 -5.11 -9.71
N PHE A 181 9.45 -5.24 -9.13
CA PHE A 181 9.61 -5.89 -7.83
C PHE A 181 8.92 -5.10 -6.71
N GLU A 182 9.14 -3.78 -6.64
CA GLU A 182 8.48 -2.90 -5.66
C GLU A 182 6.95 -2.96 -5.78
N GLU A 183 6.44 -3.01 -7.01
CA GLU A 183 5.01 -3.18 -7.27
C GLU A 183 4.50 -4.56 -6.82
N ALA A 184 5.21 -5.65 -7.15
CA ALA A 184 4.87 -7.00 -6.71
C ALA A 184 4.84 -7.10 -5.18
N ALA A 185 5.88 -6.60 -4.52
CA ALA A 185 6.01 -6.58 -3.07
C ALA A 185 4.88 -5.75 -2.42
N PHE A 186 4.58 -4.56 -2.97
CA PHE A 186 3.47 -3.74 -2.51
C PHE A 186 2.13 -4.48 -2.58
N ARG A 187 1.86 -5.17 -3.69
CA ARG A 187 0.61 -5.90 -3.92
C ARG A 187 0.47 -7.11 -3.01
N LEU A 188 1.54 -7.88 -2.89
CA LEU A 188 1.62 -9.06 -2.04
C LEU A 188 1.47 -8.69 -0.55
N GLY A 189 2.03 -7.55 -0.14
CA GLY A 189 1.90 -7.04 1.24
C GLY A 189 0.54 -6.42 1.57
N ARG A 190 -0.33 -6.18 0.58
CA ARG A 190 -1.63 -5.53 0.82
C ARG A 190 -2.59 -6.44 1.59
N PRO A 191 -3.35 -5.88 2.54
CA PRO A 191 -4.37 -6.63 3.23
C PRO A 191 -5.52 -7.00 2.30
N LEU A 192 -6.06 -8.21 2.45
CA LEU A 192 -7.20 -8.64 1.67
C LEU A 192 -8.48 -7.98 2.15
N ASN A 193 -9.04 -7.07 1.35
CA ASN A 193 -10.35 -6.52 1.63
C ASN A 193 -11.45 -7.48 1.13
N LYS A 194 -11.81 -8.44 1.98
CA LYS A 194 -12.87 -9.44 1.70
C LYS A 194 -14.20 -8.80 1.32
N THR A 195 -14.44 -7.56 1.73
CA THR A 195 -15.69 -6.86 1.46
C THR A 195 -15.82 -6.41 0.01
N SER A 196 -14.70 -6.18 -0.67
CA SER A 196 -14.63 -5.71 -2.05
C SER A 196 -14.37 -6.82 -3.07
N ILE A 197 -14.22 -8.08 -2.64
CA ILE A 197 -14.04 -9.22 -3.54
C ILE A 197 -15.41 -9.77 -3.96
N ARG A 198 -15.60 -9.98 -5.26
CA ARG A 198 -16.81 -10.52 -5.91
C ARG A 198 -16.43 -11.72 -6.74
N VAL A 199 -16.97 -12.89 -6.41
CA VAL A 199 -16.81 -14.08 -7.26
C VAL A 199 -17.96 -14.08 -8.26
N LEU A 200 -17.64 -14.07 -9.56
CA LEU A 200 -18.64 -14.02 -10.63
C LEU A 200 -18.82 -15.41 -11.25
N ALA A 201 -20.09 -15.81 -11.41
CA ALA A 201 -20.49 -16.95 -12.24
C ALA A 201 -21.16 -16.44 -13.52
N LEU A 202 -20.75 -16.98 -14.65
CA LEU A 202 -21.23 -16.61 -15.97
C LEU A 202 -22.38 -17.53 -16.37
N GLU A 203 -23.59 -16.98 -16.35
CA GLU A 203 -24.82 -17.72 -16.63
C GLU A 203 -25.59 -17.03 -17.75
N PRO A 204 -25.73 -17.64 -18.95
CA PRO A 204 -26.54 -17.12 -20.03
C PRO A 204 -27.99 -16.87 -19.57
N GLY A 205 -28.51 -15.65 -19.82
CA GLY A 205 -29.82 -15.23 -19.30
C GLY A 205 -29.82 -14.83 -17.83
N GLY A 206 -28.65 -14.68 -17.21
CA GLY A 206 -28.48 -14.12 -15.87
C GLY A 206 -28.83 -12.63 -15.80
N PRO A 207 -28.70 -12.01 -14.61
CA PRO A 207 -28.90 -10.57 -14.44
C PRO A 207 -28.08 -9.75 -15.45
N GLN A 208 -28.63 -8.65 -15.94
CA GLN A 208 -27.95 -7.75 -16.88
C GLN A 208 -27.01 -6.75 -16.19
N ARG A 209 -27.15 -6.60 -14.87
CA ARG A 209 -26.41 -5.63 -14.05
C ARG A 209 -25.98 -6.27 -12.76
N LEU A 210 -24.78 -5.95 -12.31
CA LEU A 210 -24.27 -6.30 -10.99
C LEU A 210 -24.71 -5.24 -9.98
N THR A 211 -25.08 -5.69 -8.78
CA THR A 211 -25.38 -4.76 -7.68
C THR A 211 -24.08 -4.12 -7.18
N THR A 212 -24.16 -2.85 -6.81
CA THR A 212 -23.02 -2.13 -6.23
C THR A 212 -22.62 -2.68 -4.86
N ALA A 213 -23.58 -3.23 -4.12
CA ALA A 213 -23.36 -3.79 -2.79
C ALA A 213 -22.99 -5.30 -2.84
N PRO A 214 -22.11 -5.76 -1.93
CA PRO A 214 -21.82 -7.18 -1.73
C PRO A 214 -23.05 -8.00 -1.38
N ARG A 215 -23.25 -9.10 -2.09
CA ARG A 215 -24.14 -10.15 -1.62
C ARG A 215 -23.39 -11.04 -0.64
N ARG A 216 -23.95 -11.17 0.56
CA ARG A 216 -23.41 -12.03 1.63
C ARG A 216 -24.48 -12.92 2.19
N ASP A 217 -24.06 -14.08 2.65
CA ASP A 217 -24.88 -14.91 3.50
C ASP A 217 -25.00 -14.25 4.88
N LEU A 218 -26.23 -14.03 5.33
CA LEU A 218 -26.54 -13.38 6.61
C LEU A 218 -26.09 -14.23 7.81
N LYS A 219 -25.93 -15.55 7.65
CA LYS A 219 -25.55 -16.46 8.74
C LYS A 219 -24.04 -16.67 8.84
N SER A 220 -23.37 -16.85 7.70
CA SER A 220 -21.93 -17.15 7.67
C SER A 220 -21.06 -15.94 7.38
N GLY A 221 -21.63 -14.83 6.89
CA GLY A 221 -20.89 -13.67 6.42
C GLY A 221 -20.06 -13.93 5.15
N ALA A 222 -20.15 -15.14 4.57
CA ALA A 222 -19.42 -15.51 3.37
C ALA A 222 -19.92 -14.72 2.15
N ALA A 223 -18.99 -14.40 1.25
CA ALA A 223 -19.32 -13.78 -0.03
C ALA A 223 -20.15 -14.77 -0.86
N LEU A 224 -21.30 -14.31 -1.36
CA LEU A 224 -22.10 -15.10 -2.30
C LEU A 224 -21.54 -14.92 -3.72
N VAL A 225 -21.73 -15.94 -4.55
CA VAL A 225 -21.39 -15.88 -5.97
C VAL A 225 -22.44 -15.05 -6.70
N ASP A 226 -21.98 -14.04 -7.43
CA ASP A 226 -22.85 -13.20 -8.24
C ASP A 226 -22.97 -13.77 -9.66
N GLN A 227 -24.21 -14.00 -10.10
CA GLN A 227 -24.48 -14.48 -11.45
C GLN A 227 -24.62 -13.30 -12.42
N ILE A 228 -24.07 -13.44 -13.62
CA ILE A 228 -24.12 -12.42 -14.67
C ILE A 228 -24.19 -13.06 -16.05
N ASP A 229 -24.93 -12.44 -16.96
CA ASP A 229 -24.91 -12.84 -18.37
C ASP A 229 -23.53 -12.54 -18.99
N PRO A 230 -22.80 -13.55 -19.52
CA PRO A 230 -21.49 -13.34 -20.12
C PRO A 230 -21.48 -12.31 -21.25
N ALA A 231 -22.56 -12.19 -22.03
CA ALA A 231 -22.65 -11.22 -23.13
C ALA A 231 -22.72 -9.76 -22.63
N LEU A 232 -23.20 -9.55 -21.41
CA LEU A 232 -23.40 -8.23 -20.80
C LEU A 232 -22.36 -7.90 -19.73
N LEU A 233 -21.47 -8.86 -19.43
CA LEU A 233 -20.43 -8.72 -18.43
C LEU A 233 -19.60 -7.43 -18.61
N PRO A 234 -19.08 -7.08 -19.81
CA PRO A 234 -18.29 -5.86 -19.98
C PRO A 234 -19.00 -4.58 -19.49
N GLY A 235 -20.30 -4.43 -19.78
CA GLY A 235 -21.09 -3.29 -19.32
C GLY A 235 -21.45 -3.38 -17.83
N ALA A 236 -21.67 -4.60 -17.32
CA ALA A 236 -22.04 -4.83 -15.93
C ALA A 236 -20.89 -4.56 -14.94
N LEU A 237 -19.63 -4.63 -15.37
CA LEU A 237 -18.46 -4.31 -14.55
C LEU A 237 -18.49 -2.87 -14.00
N SER A 238 -19.18 -1.95 -14.67
CA SER A 238 -19.36 -0.57 -14.17
C SER A 238 -20.02 -0.51 -12.77
N GLY A 239 -20.84 -1.51 -12.41
CA GLY A 239 -21.43 -1.65 -11.08
C GLY A 239 -20.43 -2.05 -9.99
N LEU A 240 -19.24 -2.51 -10.36
CA LEU A 240 -18.19 -2.98 -9.46
C LEU A 240 -17.03 -1.97 -9.30
N LYS A 241 -17.25 -0.70 -9.62
CA LYS A 241 -16.20 0.33 -9.52
C LYS A 241 -15.50 0.30 -8.15
N GLY A 242 -14.17 0.19 -8.13
CA GLY A 242 -13.38 0.11 -6.89
C GLY A 242 -13.33 -1.28 -6.25
N GLN A 243 -13.94 -2.29 -6.86
CA GLN A 243 -14.00 -3.66 -6.33
C GLN A 243 -13.11 -4.60 -7.14
N THR A 244 -12.93 -5.81 -6.62
CA THR A 244 -12.18 -6.88 -7.25
C THR A 244 -13.14 -7.96 -7.75
N ALA A 245 -13.19 -8.17 -9.06
CA ALA A 245 -13.95 -9.25 -9.68
C ALA A 245 -13.05 -10.48 -9.87
N VAL A 246 -13.50 -11.64 -9.40
CA VAL A 246 -12.82 -12.93 -9.55
C VAL A 246 -13.63 -13.78 -10.52
N LEU A 247 -12.99 -14.21 -11.60
CA LEU A 247 -13.53 -15.19 -12.54
C LEU A 247 -12.62 -16.41 -12.61
N SER A 248 -13.22 -17.58 -12.70
CA SER A 248 -12.49 -18.83 -12.91
C SER A 248 -12.96 -19.51 -14.19
N GLY A 249 -12.02 -20.11 -14.90
CA GLY A 249 -12.30 -20.91 -16.09
C GLY A 249 -11.02 -21.50 -16.65
N ARG A 250 -11.16 -22.31 -17.69
CA ARG A 250 -10.01 -22.86 -18.41
C ARG A 250 -9.49 -21.80 -19.37
N ILE A 251 -8.23 -21.40 -19.19
CA ILE A 251 -7.61 -20.32 -19.95
C ILE A 251 -6.70 -20.92 -21.01
N GLU A 252 -7.03 -20.66 -22.28
CA GLU A 252 -6.27 -21.11 -23.42
C GLU A 252 -5.93 -19.88 -24.29
N GLY A 253 -4.67 -19.44 -24.24
CA GLY A 253 -4.23 -18.21 -24.89
C GLY A 253 -5.01 -16.98 -24.40
N ASN A 254 -5.70 -16.29 -25.31
CA ASN A 254 -6.47 -15.09 -25.01
C ASN A 254 -7.96 -15.36 -24.69
N ARG A 255 -8.35 -16.62 -24.46
CA ARG A 255 -9.75 -16.96 -24.19
C ARG A 255 -9.91 -17.66 -22.85
N ILE A 256 -10.95 -17.27 -22.13
CA ILE A 256 -11.43 -17.99 -20.95
C ILE A 256 -12.66 -18.80 -21.34
N SER A 257 -12.52 -20.12 -21.24
CA SER A 257 -13.59 -21.08 -21.48
C SER A 257 -14.27 -21.46 -20.17
N PHE A 258 -15.60 -21.48 -20.20
CA PHE A 258 -16.42 -21.76 -19.04
C PHE A 258 -17.68 -22.52 -19.42
N ARG A 259 -18.17 -23.34 -18.49
CA ARG A 259 -19.39 -24.12 -18.64
C ARG A 259 -20.46 -23.58 -17.68
N PRO A 260 -21.53 -22.95 -18.20
CA PRO A 260 -22.64 -22.46 -17.38
C PRO A 260 -23.44 -23.63 -16.78
N SER A 261 -24.28 -23.33 -15.78
CA SER A 261 -25.16 -24.33 -15.14
C SER A 261 -26.15 -24.97 -16.10
N ARG A 262 -26.49 -24.27 -17.19
CA ARG A 262 -27.38 -24.72 -18.27
C ARG A 262 -26.79 -24.31 -19.61
N GLY A 263 -26.45 -25.28 -20.45
CA GLY A 263 -26.02 -25.05 -21.82
C GLY A 263 -24.64 -25.63 -22.15
N PRO A 264 -24.17 -25.42 -23.39
CA PRO A 264 -22.84 -25.82 -23.82
C PRO A 264 -21.77 -24.91 -23.21
N GLU A 265 -20.52 -25.37 -23.27
CA GLU A 265 -19.35 -24.56 -22.94
C GLU A 265 -19.29 -23.32 -23.85
N GLN A 266 -18.92 -22.18 -23.27
CA GLN A 266 -18.77 -20.90 -23.93
C GLN A 266 -17.38 -20.32 -23.65
N SER A 267 -16.97 -19.35 -24.46
CA SER A 267 -15.68 -18.67 -24.30
C SER A 267 -15.83 -17.17 -24.37
N LEU A 268 -15.07 -16.45 -23.54
CA LEU A 268 -14.93 -15.00 -23.61
C LEU A 268 -13.50 -14.61 -23.98
N ASP A 269 -13.35 -13.47 -24.64
CA ASP A 269 -12.05 -12.86 -24.91
C ASP A 269 -11.52 -12.14 -23.66
N ILE A 270 -10.30 -12.47 -23.26
CA ILE A 270 -9.66 -11.92 -22.06
C ILE A 270 -9.30 -10.44 -22.26
N GLN A 271 -8.86 -10.04 -23.45
CA GLN A 271 -8.50 -8.64 -23.70
C GLN A 271 -9.71 -7.73 -23.65
N ASP A 272 -10.86 -8.17 -24.17
CA ASP A 272 -12.10 -7.39 -24.08
C ASP A 272 -12.55 -7.26 -22.62
N LEU A 273 -12.43 -8.33 -21.84
CA LEU A 273 -12.73 -8.32 -20.41
C LEU A 273 -11.78 -7.40 -19.62
N VAL A 274 -10.48 -7.44 -19.91
CA VAL A 274 -9.46 -6.58 -19.29
C VAL A 274 -9.74 -5.12 -19.63
N ARG A 275 -10.01 -4.80 -20.90
CA ARG A 275 -10.36 -3.43 -21.34
C ARG A 275 -11.64 -2.93 -20.67
N ALA A 276 -12.64 -3.79 -20.50
CA ALA A 276 -13.87 -3.44 -19.79
C ALA A 276 -13.65 -3.21 -18.29
N ALA A 277 -12.82 -4.04 -17.65
CA ALA A 277 -12.42 -3.87 -16.25
C ALA A 277 -11.58 -2.60 -16.04
N GLU A 278 -10.73 -2.25 -17.00
CA GLU A 278 -9.97 -0.99 -17.05
C GLU A 278 -10.89 0.22 -17.11
N ALA A 279 -11.78 0.26 -18.10
CA ALA A 279 -12.73 1.36 -18.29
C ALA A 279 -13.68 1.54 -17.09
N SER A 280 -14.03 0.43 -16.42
CA SER A 280 -14.91 0.43 -15.25
C SER A 280 -14.17 0.59 -13.93
N ASP A 281 -12.85 0.70 -13.96
CA ASP A 281 -12.01 0.86 -12.78
C ASP A 281 -12.15 -0.28 -11.74
N VAL A 282 -12.23 -1.51 -12.25
CA VAL A 282 -12.39 -2.78 -11.50
C VAL A 282 -11.08 -3.58 -11.52
N ASN A 283 -10.63 -4.10 -10.38
CA ASN A 283 -9.51 -5.04 -10.35
C ASN A 283 -10.01 -6.43 -10.80
N LEU A 284 -9.34 -7.05 -11.76
CA LEU A 284 -9.77 -8.32 -12.34
C LEU A 284 -8.81 -9.43 -11.94
N VAL A 285 -9.33 -10.50 -11.34
CA VAL A 285 -8.59 -11.71 -11.00
C VAL A 285 -9.12 -12.85 -11.85
N LEU A 286 -8.23 -13.43 -12.66
CA LEU A 286 -8.50 -14.59 -13.47
C LEU A 286 -7.82 -15.80 -12.85
N VAL A 287 -8.61 -16.76 -12.41
CA VAL A 287 -8.14 -18.03 -11.85
C VAL A 287 -8.11 -19.06 -12.98
N HIS A 288 -6.91 -19.47 -13.38
CA HIS A 288 -6.72 -20.49 -14.40
C HIS A 288 -7.02 -21.85 -13.79
N ALA A 289 -8.16 -22.41 -14.17
CA ALA A 289 -8.60 -23.74 -13.80
C ALA A 289 -8.24 -24.80 -14.85
N SER A 290 -7.97 -26.03 -14.45
CA SER A 290 -7.85 -27.16 -15.39
C SER A 290 -9.18 -27.48 -16.10
N ALA A 291 -10.31 -27.19 -15.46
CA ALA A 291 -11.66 -27.46 -15.95
C ALA A 291 -12.45 -26.17 -16.22
N ALA A 292 -13.38 -26.21 -17.16
CA ALA A 292 -14.27 -25.10 -17.49
C ALA A 292 -15.42 -24.91 -16.47
N HIS A 293 -15.50 -25.73 -15.42
CA HIS A 293 -16.58 -25.64 -14.43
C HIS A 293 -16.45 -24.39 -13.55
N GLN A 294 -17.58 -23.70 -13.35
CA GLN A 294 -17.63 -22.47 -12.56
C GLN A 294 -18.14 -22.69 -11.13
N PRO A 295 -17.76 -21.82 -10.17
CA PRO A 295 -18.36 -21.77 -8.85
C PRO A 295 -19.88 -21.54 -8.97
N GLY A 296 -20.70 -22.41 -8.40
CA GLY A 296 -22.16 -22.25 -8.35
C GLY A 296 -23.00 -23.02 -9.38
N GLY A 297 -22.41 -23.92 -10.19
CA GLY A 297 -23.16 -24.81 -11.10
C GLY A 297 -24.05 -25.86 -10.37
N ARG A 298 -25.07 -26.41 -11.07
CA ARG A 298 -26.08 -27.37 -10.57
C ARG A 298 -25.47 -28.71 -10.08
N ASN A 299 -24.92 -28.73 -8.87
CA ASN A 299 -24.82 -29.88 -7.97
C ASN A 299 -24.70 -29.37 -6.52
N TRP A 300 -25.69 -28.53 -6.19
CA TRP A 300 -25.68 -27.59 -5.07
C TRP A 300 -25.98 -28.21 -3.70
N LEU A 301 -26.64 -29.37 -3.61
CA LEU A 301 -27.35 -29.71 -2.37
C LEU A 301 -26.43 -30.03 -1.17
N TRP A 302 -25.17 -30.47 -1.34
CA TRP A 302 -24.29 -30.77 -0.20
C TRP A 302 -22.78 -30.55 -0.40
N GLN A 303 -22.30 -30.04 -1.55
CA GLN A 303 -20.87 -29.73 -1.71
C GLN A 303 -20.70 -28.38 -2.41
N ARG A 304 -20.33 -27.37 -1.63
CA ARG A 304 -19.62 -26.19 -2.13
C ARG A 304 -18.43 -26.72 -2.94
N ILE A 305 -18.41 -26.48 -4.25
CA ILE A 305 -17.15 -26.52 -5.00
C ILE A 305 -16.34 -25.32 -4.51
N ALA A 306 -15.70 -25.50 -3.36
CA ALA A 306 -14.62 -24.66 -2.94
C ALA A 306 -13.47 -24.98 -3.88
N VAL A 307 -12.91 -23.95 -4.52
CA VAL A 307 -11.51 -24.04 -4.93
C VAL A 307 -10.76 -24.44 -3.67
N THR A 308 -10.11 -25.61 -3.68
CA THR A 308 -9.50 -26.18 -2.48
C THR A 308 -8.53 -25.17 -1.90
N GLY A 309 -8.73 -24.77 -0.64
CA GLY A 309 -7.93 -23.73 0.01
C GLY A 309 -8.38 -22.28 -0.22
N LEU A 310 -9.34 -21.97 -1.10
CA LEU A 310 -9.80 -20.58 -1.34
C LEU A 310 -10.52 -19.97 -0.14
N ASP A 311 -11.40 -20.73 0.54
CA ASP A 311 -12.10 -20.25 1.74
C ASP A 311 -11.12 -19.98 2.89
N GLU A 312 -10.12 -20.85 3.05
CA GLU A 312 -9.03 -20.65 4.01
C GLU A 312 -8.11 -19.49 3.60
N ALA A 313 -7.75 -19.40 2.33
CA ALA A 313 -6.94 -18.31 1.78
C ALA A 313 -7.64 -16.96 1.96
N MET A 314 -8.96 -16.92 1.76
CA MET A 314 -9.80 -15.76 2.05
C MET A 314 -9.81 -15.40 3.54
N THR A 315 -9.42 -16.28 4.47
CA THR A 315 -9.28 -15.91 5.88
C THR A 315 -8.02 -15.09 6.16
N ARG A 316 -7.02 -15.16 5.28
CA ARG A 316 -5.67 -14.63 5.50
C ARG A 316 -5.62 -13.10 5.50
N ALA A 317 -4.57 -12.58 6.15
CA ALA A 317 -4.40 -11.14 6.35
C ALA A 317 -3.97 -10.44 5.07
N THR A 318 -2.98 -10.98 4.36
CA THR A 318 -2.39 -10.35 3.15
C THR A 318 -2.60 -11.17 1.88
N PHE A 319 -2.43 -10.53 0.72
CA PHE A 319 -2.52 -11.20 -0.57
C PHE A 319 -1.45 -12.28 -0.76
N ALA A 320 -0.24 -12.07 -0.23
CA ALA A 320 0.81 -13.09 -0.21
C ALA A 320 0.40 -14.33 0.59
N ASP A 321 -0.20 -14.14 1.76
CA ASP A 321 -0.67 -15.25 2.59
C ASP A 321 -1.82 -16.02 1.90
N PHE A 322 -2.64 -15.31 1.13
CA PHE A 322 -3.67 -15.93 0.29
C PHE A 322 -3.07 -16.77 -0.82
N LEU A 323 -2.06 -16.27 -1.53
CA LEU A 323 -1.37 -17.05 -2.55
C LEU A 323 -0.66 -18.26 -1.94
N ALA A 324 0.03 -18.08 -0.81
CA ALA A 324 0.70 -19.18 -0.10
C ALA A 324 -0.30 -20.29 0.30
N ALA A 325 -1.48 -19.91 0.79
CA ALA A 325 -2.55 -20.85 1.13
C ALA A 325 -3.15 -21.51 -0.12
N LEU A 326 -3.33 -20.76 -1.21
CA LEU A 326 -3.77 -21.31 -2.49
C LEU A 326 -2.77 -22.34 -3.02
N GLY A 327 -1.47 -22.05 -2.85
CA GLY A 327 -0.32 -22.91 -3.17
C GLY A 327 -0.34 -24.31 -2.56
N GLY A 328 -1.14 -24.54 -1.51
CA GLY A 328 -1.20 -25.83 -0.82
C GLY A 328 0.13 -26.29 -0.23
N GLY A 329 1.11 -25.40 -0.06
CA GLY A 329 2.49 -25.74 0.34
C GLY A 329 3.48 -25.93 -0.82
N GLY A 330 3.04 -25.87 -2.08
CA GLY A 330 3.92 -25.72 -3.24
C GLY A 330 4.38 -24.28 -3.41
N GLU A 331 5.61 -24.11 -3.91
CA GLU A 331 6.18 -22.79 -4.22
C GLU A 331 5.48 -22.12 -5.42
N LEU A 332 4.96 -20.91 -5.21
CA LEU A 332 4.40 -20.06 -6.26
C LEU A 332 5.39 -18.97 -6.63
N ALA A 333 5.78 -18.96 -7.90
CA ALA A 333 6.54 -17.88 -8.51
C ALA A 333 5.58 -16.79 -9.00
N VAL A 334 5.75 -15.57 -8.49
CA VAL A 334 4.98 -14.39 -8.85
C VAL A 334 5.81 -13.49 -9.75
N GLN A 335 5.26 -13.17 -10.92
CA GLN A 335 5.85 -12.25 -11.87
C GLN A 335 4.96 -11.04 -12.05
N ALA A 336 5.54 -9.84 -11.92
CA ALA A 336 4.88 -8.59 -12.26
C ALA A 336 5.26 -8.15 -13.67
N SER A 337 4.29 -7.65 -14.42
CA SER A 337 4.49 -7.07 -15.74
C SER A 337 3.65 -5.79 -15.89
N PRO A 338 4.13 -4.81 -16.69
CA PRO A 338 3.36 -3.61 -16.96
C PRO A 338 2.08 -3.96 -17.73
N GLY A 339 0.95 -3.39 -17.31
CA GLY A 339 -0.33 -3.47 -18.00
C GLY A 339 -0.65 -2.19 -18.77
N SER A 340 -1.87 -2.11 -19.31
CA SER A 340 -2.41 -0.92 -19.97
C SER A 340 -2.94 0.11 -18.95
N LEU A 341 -3.00 1.40 -19.34
CA LEU A 341 -3.69 2.46 -18.60
C LEU A 341 -3.28 2.60 -17.10
N GLY A 342 -1.99 2.48 -16.77
CA GLY A 342 -1.53 2.59 -15.38
C GLY A 342 -1.93 1.38 -14.52
N ARG A 343 -2.03 0.20 -15.16
CA ARG A 343 -2.26 -1.07 -14.48
C ARG A 343 -1.04 -1.95 -14.48
N VAL A 344 -1.08 -2.94 -13.61
CA VAL A 344 -0.05 -3.95 -13.43
C VAL A 344 -0.71 -5.30 -13.47
N VAL A 345 -0.04 -6.23 -14.15
CA VAL A 345 -0.44 -7.62 -14.23
C VAL A 345 0.49 -8.44 -13.35
N LEU A 346 -0.09 -9.10 -12.35
CA LEU A 346 0.61 -10.09 -11.53
C LEU A 346 0.19 -11.48 -11.98
N SER A 347 1.16 -12.33 -12.33
CA SER A 347 0.92 -13.73 -12.62
C SER A 347 1.57 -14.58 -11.53
N ALA A 348 0.78 -15.39 -10.85
CA ALA A 348 1.24 -16.39 -9.89
C ALA A 348 1.15 -17.78 -10.53
N VAL A 349 2.29 -18.45 -10.68
CA VAL A 349 2.44 -19.73 -11.38
C VAL A 349 3.28 -20.67 -10.50
N PRO A 350 3.05 -21.99 -10.51
CA PRO A 350 3.92 -22.94 -9.81
C PRO A 350 5.38 -22.79 -10.27
N ALA A 351 6.32 -22.87 -9.34
CA ALA A 351 7.73 -22.81 -9.66
C ALA A 351 8.15 -23.96 -10.62
N PRO A 352 9.05 -23.70 -11.59
CA PRO A 352 9.49 -24.71 -12.55
C PRO A 352 10.16 -25.90 -11.84
N GLY A 353 9.71 -27.11 -12.15
CA GLY A 353 10.13 -28.36 -11.49
C GLY A 353 9.03 -29.02 -10.65
N MET A 354 7.95 -28.30 -10.32
CA MET A 354 6.73 -28.90 -9.80
C MET A 354 5.78 -29.25 -10.96
N THR A 355 5.60 -30.55 -11.21
CA THR A 355 4.60 -31.07 -12.16
C THR A 355 3.20 -31.19 -11.57
N THR A 356 3.05 -30.92 -10.27
CA THR A 356 1.77 -31.03 -9.56
C THR A 356 1.03 -29.71 -9.56
N PRO A 357 -0.26 -29.67 -9.95
CA PRO A 357 -1.07 -28.46 -9.87
C PRO A 357 -1.15 -27.93 -8.42
N ILE A 358 -1.47 -26.63 -8.30
CA ILE A 358 -1.46 -25.81 -7.08
C ILE A 358 -2.22 -26.44 -5.90
N THR A 359 -3.16 -27.36 -6.17
CA THR A 359 -4.05 -27.97 -5.18
C THR A 359 -3.77 -29.45 -4.84
N ASN A 360 -2.70 -30.06 -5.37
CA ASN A 360 -2.50 -31.52 -5.28
C ASN A 360 -1.85 -32.05 -3.98
N THR A 361 -1.65 -31.21 -2.96
CA THR A 361 -0.84 -31.57 -1.78
C THR A 361 -1.58 -32.26 -0.63
N LEU A 362 -2.78 -32.80 -0.87
CA LEU A 362 -3.43 -33.77 0.02
C LEU A 362 -3.45 -35.17 -0.62
N GLY A 363 -2.27 -35.81 -0.72
CA GLY A 363 -2.09 -37.26 -0.87
C GLY A 363 -2.62 -37.96 -2.15
N PRO A 364 -2.07 -39.12 -2.53
CA PRO A 364 -2.39 -39.82 -3.78
C PRO A 364 -3.70 -40.63 -3.74
N TRP A 365 -4.76 -40.16 -3.08
CA TRP A 365 -5.93 -41.00 -2.75
C TRP A 365 -7.30 -40.53 -3.23
N ILE A 366 -7.41 -39.57 -4.14
CA ILE A 366 -8.71 -39.25 -4.76
C ILE A 366 -8.53 -38.95 -6.25
N GLY A 367 -8.86 -39.94 -7.09
CA GLY A 367 -9.02 -39.72 -8.52
C GLY A 367 -10.22 -38.83 -8.80
N ASP A 368 -10.08 -37.94 -9.80
CA ASP A 368 -11.02 -37.21 -10.68
C ASP A 368 -12.56 -37.21 -10.44
N ILE A 369 -13.06 -37.49 -9.25
CA ILE A 369 -14.50 -37.67 -8.94
C ILE A 369 -14.97 -36.67 -7.87
N THR A 370 -14.08 -36.01 -7.13
CA THR A 370 -14.49 -34.90 -6.24
C THR A 370 -14.32 -33.58 -6.98
N GLY A 371 -15.38 -32.78 -7.03
CA GLY A 371 -15.49 -31.55 -7.82
C GLY A 371 -14.58 -30.40 -7.38
N HIS A 372 -13.28 -30.64 -7.17
CA HIS A 372 -12.27 -29.65 -6.90
C HIS A 372 -11.58 -29.25 -8.20
N VAL A 373 -11.62 -27.95 -8.50
CA VAL A 373 -10.98 -27.41 -9.69
C VAL A 373 -9.52 -27.13 -9.38
N ALA A 374 -8.62 -27.88 -10.02
CA ALA A 374 -7.19 -27.68 -9.84
C ALA A 374 -6.76 -26.35 -10.47
N VAL A 375 -6.29 -25.42 -9.63
CA VAL A 375 -5.76 -24.13 -10.10
C VAL A 375 -4.37 -24.36 -10.69
N ARG A 376 -4.11 -23.78 -11.86
CA ARG A 376 -2.81 -23.85 -12.53
C ARG A 376 -2.03 -22.56 -12.40
N ALA A 377 -2.72 -21.43 -12.38
CA ALA A 377 -2.16 -20.11 -12.24
C ALA A 377 -3.25 -19.14 -11.78
N ALA A 378 -2.84 -17.99 -11.24
CA ALA A 378 -3.73 -16.87 -11.00
C ALA A 378 -3.13 -15.61 -11.62
N THR A 379 -3.91 -14.91 -12.44
CA THR A 379 -3.50 -13.65 -13.05
C THR A 379 -4.36 -12.51 -12.50
N VAL A 380 -3.73 -11.48 -11.97
CA VAL A 380 -4.39 -10.32 -11.38
C VAL A 380 -4.04 -9.09 -12.21
N TYR A 381 -5.07 -8.47 -12.80
CA TYR A 381 -5.01 -7.16 -13.42
C TYR A 381 -5.47 -6.13 -12.40
N ALA A 382 -4.51 -5.49 -11.75
CA ALA A 382 -4.78 -4.48 -10.74
C ALA A 382 -4.33 -3.09 -11.22
N ARG A 383 -4.86 -2.05 -10.59
CA ARG A 383 -4.29 -0.70 -10.68
C ARG A 383 -2.81 -0.71 -10.25
N ASP A 384 -2.01 0.28 -10.63
CA ASP A 384 -0.65 0.44 -10.14
C ASP A 384 -0.58 0.94 -8.68
N ALA A 385 0.57 0.80 -8.02
CA ALA A 385 0.76 1.17 -6.62
C ALA A 385 0.60 2.67 -6.40
N THR A 386 1.02 3.50 -7.36
CA THR A 386 0.92 4.96 -7.27
C THR A 386 -0.53 5.43 -7.17
N HIS A 387 -1.39 4.92 -8.03
CA HIS A 387 -2.80 5.25 -8.08
C HIS A 387 -3.53 4.67 -6.86
N GLU A 388 -3.20 3.46 -6.43
CA GLU A 388 -3.81 2.86 -5.24
C GLU A 388 -3.41 3.57 -3.95
N ARG A 389 -2.15 3.98 -3.80
CA ARG A 389 -1.73 4.81 -2.65
C ARG A 389 -2.45 6.14 -2.64
N GLU A 390 -2.63 6.76 -3.82
CA GLU A 390 -3.39 8.00 -3.93
C GLU A 390 -4.85 7.81 -3.50
N LEU A 391 -5.51 6.74 -3.95
CA LEU A 391 -6.87 6.40 -3.56
C LEU A 391 -6.99 6.12 -2.06
N ASP A 392 -6.07 5.34 -1.50
CA ASP A 392 -6.02 5.01 -0.06
C ASP A 392 -5.81 6.26 0.80
N ALA A 393 -5.10 7.26 0.28
CA ALA A 393 -4.82 8.52 0.96
C ALA A 393 -5.98 9.54 0.88
N ARG A 394 -7.02 9.29 0.07
CA ARG A 394 -8.18 10.20 0.00
C ARG A 394 -9.01 10.12 1.28
N ILE A 395 -9.28 11.27 1.89
CA ILE A 395 -10.25 11.39 2.99
C ILE A 395 -11.66 11.55 2.40
N VAL A 396 -11.78 12.42 1.39
CA VAL A 396 -13.01 12.64 0.63
C VAL A 396 -12.89 11.94 -0.72
N ALA A 397 -13.84 11.06 -1.03
CA ALA A 397 -13.88 10.38 -2.32
C ALA A 397 -14.06 11.40 -3.48
N GLY A 398 -13.33 11.21 -4.57
CA GLY A 398 -13.44 12.02 -5.79
C GLY A 398 -12.55 13.26 -5.86
N ILE A 399 -11.93 13.69 -4.74
CA ILE A 399 -10.93 14.77 -4.73
C ILE A 399 -9.53 14.14 -4.63
N PRO A 400 -8.55 14.53 -5.46
CA PRO A 400 -7.18 14.03 -5.33
C PRO A 400 -6.60 14.24 -3.93
N ALA A 401 -5.91 13.24 -3.38
CA ALA A 401 -5.42 13.27 -2.00
C ALA A 401 -4.47 14.46 -1.74
N TRP A 402 -3.59 14.78 -2.70
CA TRP A 402 -2.66 15.91 -2.58
C TRP A 402 -3.35 17.26 -2.40
N ILE A 403 -4.52 17.48 -3.02
CA ILE A 403 -5.32 18.71 -2.85
C ILE A 403 -5.88 18.76 -1.42
N GLN A 404 -6.34 17.61 -0.91
CA GLN A 404 -6.88 17.51 0.45
C GLN A 404 -5.79 17.81 1.48
N TYR A 405 -4.60 17.23 1.32
CA TYR A 405 -3.48 17.50 2.21
C TYR A 405 -2.96 18.93 2.09
N LEU A 406 -2.91 19.50 0.88
CA LEU A 406 -2.57 20.91 0.69
C LEU A 406 -3.57 21.82 1.43
N TYR A 407 -4.86 21.54 1.30
CA TYR A 407 -5.92 22.27 2.00
C TYR A 407 -5.79 22.15 3.52
N LEU A 408 -5.59 20.94 4.05
CA LEU A 408 -5.39 20.70 5.48
C LEU A 408 -4.13 21.36 6.01
N GLY A 409 -3.02 21.29 5.26
CA GLY A 409 -1.76 21.94 5.59
C GLY A 409 -1.91 23.46 5.62
N ALA A 410 -2.62 24.03 4.64
CA ALA A 410 -2.89 25.46 4.60
C ALA A 410 -3.80 25.90 5.75
N LEU A 411 -4.81 25.11 6.10
CA LEU A 411 -5.65 25.34 7.28
C LEU A 411 -4.80 25.33 8.57
N ALA A 412 -3.92 24.35 8.74
CA ALA A 412 -3.01 24.29 9.88
C ALA A 412 -2.08 25.51 9.94
N CYS A 413 -1.51 25.94 8.80
CA CYS A 413 -0.72 27.16 8.69
C CYS A 413 -1.54 28.40 9.12
N GLY A 414 -2.81 28.47 8.70
CA GLY A 414 -3.72 29.56 9.09
C GLY A 414 -4.06 29.57 10.58
N VAL A 415 -4.14 28.42 11.22
CA VAL A 415 -4.31 28.30 12.68
C VAL A 415 -3.04 28.74 13.43
N ILE A 416 -1.85 28.41 12.93
CA ILE A 416 -0.58 28.91 13.50
C ILE A 416 -0.51 30.44 13.35
N GLY A 417 -0.85 30.95 12.16
CA GLY A 417 -0.92 32.37 11.84
C GLY A 417 -2.22 33.06 12.26
N LEU A 418 -2.99 32.52 13.23
CA LEU A 418 -4.37 32.93 13.49
C LEU A 418 -4.54 34.42 13.81
N ALA A 419 -3.55 35.03 14.49
CA ALA A 419 -3.59 36.46 14.79
C ALA A 419 -3.58 37.31 13.51
N VAL A 420 -2.73 36.93 12.55
CA VAL A 420 -2.59 37.61 11.26
C VAL A 420 -3.81 37.33 10.39
N THR A 421 -4.21 36.06 10.23
CA THR A 421 -5.39 35.71 9.41
C THR A 421 -6.67 36.37 9.94
N ARG A 422 -6.88 36.39 11.25
CA ARG A 422 -8.04 37.08 11.85
C ARG A 422 -8.00 38.59 11.60
N SER A 423 -6.82 39.21 11.66
CA SER A 423 -6.68 40.65 11.37
C SER A 423 -7.02 40.97 9.91
N TRP A 424 -6.58 40.14 8.97
CA TRP A 424 -6.90 40.29 7.55
C TRP A 424 -8.39 40.03 7.29
N TRP A 425 -8.96 39.00 7.90
CA TRP A 425 -10.40 38.71 7.78
C TRP A 425 -11.28 39.84 8.30
N ALA A 426 -10.93 40.42 9.45
CA ALA A 426 -11.67 41.55 10.02
C ALA A 426 -11.61 42.81 9.13
N ARG A 427 -10.57 42.95 8.30
CA ARG A 427 -10.48 44.04 7.31
C ARG A 427 -11.32 43.75 6.06
N LEU A 428 -11.30 42.50 5.58
CA LEU A 428 -12.04 42.10 4.39
C LEU A 428 -13.55 42.07 4.64
N TRP A 429 -13.96 41.56 5.81
CA TRP A 429 -15.34 41.47 6.21
C TRP A 429 -15.42 41.99 7.65
N PRO A 430 -15.93 43.21 7.93
CA PRO A 430 -16.08 43.73 9.29
C PRO A 430 -17.10 42.93 10.13
N PRO A 431 -17.04 42.94 11.47
CA PRO A 431 -17.98 42.20 12.32
C PRO A 431 -19.41 42.73 12.18
N GLU A 432 -20.37 41.81 12.10
CA GLU A 432 -21.81 42.10 12.01
C GLU A 432 -22.33 42.84 13.25
N ASP A 433 -23.11 43.91 13.03
CA ASP A 433 -23.84 44.58 14.10
C ASP A 433 -25.15 43.82 14.38
N ARG A 434 -25.47 43.67 15.66
CA ARG A 434 -26.73 43.06 16.08
C ARG A 434 -27.93 43.91 15.69
N ALA A 435 -27.77 45.23 15.59
CA ALA A 435 -28.86 46.15 15.26
C ALA A 435 -29.43 45.93 13.85
N GLU A 436 -28.65 45.34 12.95
CA GLU A 436 -29.03 45.09 11.55
C GLU A 436 -29.98 43.89 11.37
N TYR A 437 -30.20 43.10 12.43
CA TYR A 437 -30.98 41.86 12.36
C TYR A 437 -32.28 41.95 13.18
N ALA A 438 -33.40 41.63 12.54
CA ALA A 438 -34.74 41.62 13.15
C ALA A 438 -34.88 40.62 14.32
N GLY A 439 -34.01 39.61 14.42
CA GLY A 439 -34.09 38.59 15.46
C GLY A 439 -32.75 37.98 15.83
N ARG A 440 -32.67 37.42 17.06
CA ARG A 440 -31.47 36.75 17.58
C ARG A 440 -31.03 35.58 16.70
N ILE A 441 -31.98 34.85 16.14
CA ILE A 441 -31.70 33.69 15.28
C ILE A 441 -30.99 34.11 13.99
N GLY A 442 -31.45 35.19 13.34
CA GLY A 442 -30.82 35.73 12.14
C GLY A 442 -29.38 36.19 12.39
N TYR A 443 -29.16 36.90 13.49
CA TYR A 443 -27.81 37.31 13.90
C TYR A 443 -26.86 36.11 14.11
N TRP A 444 -27.32 35.08 14.81
CA TRP A 444 -26.51 33.88 15.05
C TRP A 444 -26.28 33.05 13.78
N ALA A 445 -27.27 32.97 12.88
CA ALA A 445 -27.12 32.31 11.58
C ALA A 445 -26.06 33.02 10.73
N ALA A 446 -26.13 34.35 10.60
CA ALA A 446 -25.16 35.16 9.87
C ALA A 446 -23.75 35.04 10.48
N ARG A 447 -23.65 35.14 11.81
CA ARG A 447 -22.38 34.98 12.53
C ARG A 447 -21.76 33.60 12.32
N THR A 448 -22.58 32.54 12.28
CA THR A 448 -22.14 31.16 12.05
C THR A 448 -21.70 30.97 10.60
N ALA A 449 -22.47 31.45 9.63
CA ALA A 449 -22.11 31.40 8.21
C ALA A 449 -20.79 32.14 7.95
N ARG A 450 -20.62 33.32 8.54
CA ARG A 450 -19.37 34.10 8.48
C ARG A 450 -18.20 33.35 9.12
N PHE A 451 -18.40 32.70 10.27
CA PHE A 451 -17.36 31.89 10.89
C PHE A 451 -16.99 30.68 10.04
N LEU A 452 -17.97 30.02 9.42
CA LEU A 452 -17.72 28.92 8.49
C LEU A 452 -16.99 29.39 7.23
N ALA A 453 -17.34 30.54 6.67
CA ALA A 453 -16.63 31.14 5.55
C ALA A 453 -15.18 31.48 5.90
N PHE A 454 -14.96 32.01 7.12
CA PHE A 454 -13.61 32.21 7.64
C PHE A 454 -12.84 30.88 7.71
N LEU A 455 -13.43 29.84 8.30
CA LEU A 455 -12.75 28.57 8.57
C LEU A 455 -12.51 27.72 7.30
N LEU A 456 -13.51 27.63 6.42
CA LEU A 456 -13.53 26.71 5.29
C LEU A 456 -13.03 27.34 3.98
N VAL A 457 -13.02 28.67 3.87
CA VAL A 457 -12.63 29.34 2.61
C VAL A 457 -11.44 30.24 2.84
N PHE A 458 -11.55 31.18 3.79
CA PHE A 458 -10.51 32.17 3.98
C PHE A 458 -9.25 31.61 4.63
N LEU A 459 -9.40 30.80 5.67
CA LEU A 459 -8.28 30.27 6.45
C LEU A 459 -7.34 29.37 5.63
N PRO A 460 -7.84 28.44 4.79
CA PRO A 460 -6.98 27.66 3.88
C PRO A 460 -6.32 28.54 2.82
N LEU A 461 -7.02 29.55 2.29
CA LEU A 461 -6.47 30.43 1.26
C LEU A 461 -5.36 31.36 1.81
N ALA A 462 -5.58 31.94 2.99
CA ALA A 462 -4.68 32.90 3.62
C ALA A 462 -3.64 32.26 4.54
N GLY A 463 -3.73 30.95 4.80
CA GLY A 463 -2.98 30.29 5.86
C GLY A 463 -1.47 30.27 5.64
N VAL A 464 -1.02 29.89 4.44
CA VAL A 464 0.41 29.90 4.08
C VAL A 464 1.00 31.32 4.10
N PRO A 465 0.39 32.34 3.44
CA PRO A 465 0.87 33.72 3.55
C PRO A 465 0.90 34.25 4.98
N ALA A 466 -0.10 33.94 5.80
CA ALA A 466 -0.14 34.40 7.18
C ALA A 466 0.94 33.77 8.06
N LEU A 467 1.27 32.50 7.83
CA LEU A 467 2.39 31.84 8.51
C LEU A 467 3.72 32.53 8.16
N LEU A 468 3.97 32.80 6.88
CA LEU A 468 5.16 33.51 6.42
C LEU A 468 5.26 34.92 7.05
N TRP A 469 4.15 35.65 7.08
CA TRP A 469 4.09 36.96 7.72
C TRP A 469 4.35 36.89 9.23
N THR A 470 3.79 35.88 9.91
CA THR A 470 4.03 35.64 11.34
C THR A 470 5.51 35.33 11.60
N GLY A 471 6.15 34.57 10.72
CA GLY A 471 7.59 34.31 10.75
C GLY A 471 8.39 35.59 10.61
N LEU A 472 8.06 36.45 9.64
CA LEU A 472 8.72 37.73 9.44
C LEU A 472 8.58 38.67 10.65
N LEU A 473 7.38 38.75 11.23
CA LEU A 473 7.14 39.53 12.45
C LEU A 473 7.95 38.99 13.64
N SER A 474 8.10 37.67 13.74
CA SER A 474 8.89 37.03 14.80
C SER A 474 10.39 37.30 14.64
N ILE A 475 10.91 37.21 13.42
CA ILE A 475 12.30 37.58 13.10
C ILE A 475 12.54 39.05 13.41
N TRP A 476 11.63 39.93 12.99
CA TRP A 476 11.72 41.36 13.28
C TRP A 476 11.68 41.65 14.79
N ALA A 477 10.84 40.93 15.53
CA ALA A 477 10.78 41.02 16.99
C ALA A 477 12.10 40.59 17.64
N LEU A 478 12.75 39.54 17.13
CA LEU A 478 14.05 39.08 17.61
C LEU A 478 15.15 40.10 17.33
N ILE A 479 15.21 40.67 16.12
CA ILE A 479 16.19 41.70 15.73
C ILE A 479 16.03 42.96 16.59
N THR A 480 14.79 43.36 16.88
CA THR A 480 14.50 44.58 17.67
C THR A 480 14.48 44.34 19.18
N ALA A 481 14.53 43.09 19.65
CA ALA A 481 14.58 42.73 21.07
C ALA A 481 15.71 43.43 21.85
N PRO A 482 16.98 43.48 21.38
CA PRO A 482 18.05 44.17 22.11
C PRO A 482 17.78 45.67 22.28
N ILE A 483 17.21 46.32 21.26
CA ILE A 483 16.86 47.76 21.31
C ILE A 483 15.73 48.00 22.31
N ARG A 484 14.70 47.15 22.31
CA ARG A 484 13.60 47.25 23.28
C ARG A 484 14.08 46.98 24.71
N GLY A 485 14.97 46.01 24.89
CA GLY A 485 15.60 45.71 26.18
C GLY A 485 16.44 46.89 26.69
N TRP A 486 17.22 47.51 25.82
CA TRP A 486 17.99 48.72 26.14
C TRP A 486 17.09 49.90 26.57
N ASN A 487 16.01 50.15 25.82
CA ASN A 487 15.07 51.24 26.16
C ASN A 487 14.33 50.96 27.47
N TRP A 488 13.98 49.71 27.75
CA TRP A 488 13.37 49.33 29.02
C TRP A 488 14.33 49.48 30.22
N LEU A 489 15.62 49.16 30.04
CA LEU A 489 16.65 49.40 31.06
C LEU A 489 16.82 50.89 31.34
N ARG A 490 16.86 51.74 30.29
CA ARG A 490 16.92 53.20 30.46
C ARG A 490 15.69 53.79 31.14
N GLY A 491 14.51 53.28 30.84
CA GLY A 491 13.25 53.73 31.45
C GLY A 491 13.07 53.34 32.93
N ARG A 492 13.94 52.49 33.48
CA ARG A 492 13.99 52.17 34.93
C ARG A 492 15.02 52.99 35.72
N SER A 493 15.92 53.68 35.02
CA SER A 493 16.96 54.54 35.61
C SER A 493 16.56 56.02 35.67
N ALA A 494 15.33 56.34 35.29
CA ALA A 494 14.63 57.60 35.57
C ALA A 494 13.46 57.28 36.50
#